data_AF-A0A2A5S7X2-F1
#
_entry.id   AF-A0A2A5S7X2-F1
#
_cell.length_a   1.000
_cell.length_b   1.000
_cell.length_c   1.000
_cell.angle_alpha   90.00
_cell.angle_beta   90.00
_cell.angle_gamma   90.00
#
_symmetry.space_group_name_H-M   'P 1'
#
loop_
_entity.id
_entity.type
_entity.pdbx_description
1 polymer ?
#
loop_
_entity_poly.entity_id
_entity_poly.type
_entity_poly.pdbx_seq_one_letter_code
_entity_poly.pdbx_strand_id
1 'polypeptide(L)'
;MIKRETILAQNPWLTDVSVVAETTSTQLDAKDDLVDKKLFIAEMQTQTRGRFGRQYFASNGDGIYMSLVLKISDDVKDYTILTAAAVLSAIENLTSKKPLVKWVNDIYLDNKKICGILVEHLLSSNSIIIGVGLNFNISNFPIALREKAGSLFTNETPTITRESLIAEIWSQFNRLSTSQDFFEIYKSHSFILGKTVEFEESGRTIIGTATDLTETGELIVNSDGLVKVLSSGEISLKKWL
;
A
#
# COMPACT_ATOMS: atom_id res chain seq x y z
N MET A 1 10.90 -19.86 -0.48
CA MET A 1 11.32 -18.66 0.26
C MET A 1 11.68 -17.60 -0.75
N ILE A 2 11.26 -16.35 -0.52
CA ILE A 2 11.58 -15.20 -1.37
C ILE A 2 13.09 -15.05 -1.53
N LYS A 3 13.57 -14.91 -2.77
CA LYS A 3 15.01 -14.81 -3.09
C LYS A 3 15.47 -13.35 -3.04
N ARG A 4 16.25 -13.00 -2.02
CA ARG A 4 16.75 -11.63 -1.83
C ARG A 4 17.69 -11.17 -2.95
N GLU A 5 18.42 -12.10 -3.56
CA GLU A 5 19.40 -11.80 -4.62
C GLU A 5 18.71 -11.21 -5.86
N THR A 6 17.52 -11.71 -6.20
CA THR A 6 16.70 -11.17 -7.30
C THR A 6 16.27 -9.74 -7.03
N ILE A 7 15.88 -9.43 -5.78
CA ILE A 7 15.43 -8.10 -5.38
C ILE A 7 16.59 -7.10 -5.43
N LEU A 8 17.73 -7.46 -4.83
CA LEU A 8 18.93 -6.61 -4.78
C LEU A 8 19.52 -6.37 -6.18
N ALA A 9 19.51 -7.38 -7.06
CA ALA A 9 20.04 -7.23 -8.41
C ALA A 9 19.30 -6.16 -9.24
N GLN A 10 17.99 -6.02 -9.08
CA GLN A 10 17.19 -4.99 -9.75
C GLN A 10 17.16 -3.66 -8.98
N ASN A 11 17.50 -3.68 -7.68
CA ASN A 11 17.41 -2.53 -6.79
C ASN A 11 18.75 -2.25 -6.10
N PRO A 12 19.78 -1.80 -6.84
CA PRO A 12 21.09 -1.50 -6.26
C PRO A 12 21.06 -0.29 -5.29
N TRP A 13 19.95 0.42 -5.23
CA TRP A 13 19.73 1.52 -4.29
C TRP A 13 19.34 1.01 -2.88
N LEU A 14 18.88 -0.23 -2.74
CA LEU A 14 18.65 -0.86 -1.44
C LEU A 14 19.99 -1.24 -0.80
N THR A 15 20.13 -0.98 0.51
CA THR A 15 21.34 -1.31 1.24
C THR A 15 21.38 -2.79 1.64
N ASP A 16 20.23 -3.37 1.98
CA ASP A 16 20.09 -4.79 2.33
C ASP A 16 18.63 -5.26 2.20
N VAL A 17 18.45 -6.57 2.11
CA VAL A 17 17.14 -7.24 2.14
C VAL A 17 17.20 -8.40 3.15
N SER A 18 16.42 -8.27 4.22
CA SER A 18 16.20 -9.31 5.22
C SER A 18 14.95 -10.12 4.88
N VAL A 19 15.06 -11.45 4.86
CA VAL A 19 13.93 -12.35 4.62
C VAL A 19 13.86 -13.35 5.78
N VAL A 20 12.72 -13.37 6.48
CA VAL A 20 12.45 -14.30 7.59
C VAL A 20 11.24 -15.18 7.28
N ALA A 21 11.23 -16.39 7.83
CA ALA A 21 10.08 -17.28 7.69
C ALA A 21 8.85 -16.76 8.47
N GLU A 22 9.08 -16.15 9.63
CA GLU A 22 8.01 -15.66 10.49
C GLU A 22 8.50 -14.47 11.31
N THR A 23 7.62 -13.50 11.53
CA THR A 23 7.82 -12.39 12.47
C THR A 23 6.50 -11.99 13.13
N THR A 24 6.58 -11.20 14.19
CA THR A 24 5.41 -10.49 14.72
C THR A 24 4.93 -9.45 13.70
N SER A 25 5.84 -8.60 13.24
CA SER A 25 5.57 -7.65 12.16
C SER A 25 6.85 -7.11 11.54
N THR A 26 6.92 -7.09 10.20
CA THR A 26 8.03 -6.43 9.47
C THR A 26 8.15 -4.95 9.83
N GLN A 27 7.04 -4.32 10.23
CA GLN A 27 7.00 -2.94 10.68
C GLN A 27 7.70 -2.76 12.04
N LEU A 28 7.66 -3.76 12.91
CA LEU A 28 8.39 -3.76 14.17
C LEU A 28 9.87 -4.07 13.93
N ASP A 29 10.16 -5.08 13.10
CA ASP A 29 11.54 -5.41 12.72
C ASP A 29 12.28 -4.20 12.13
N ALA A 30 11.59 -3.43 11.28
CA ALA A 30 12.09 -2.19 10.71
C ALA A 30 12.29 -1.07 11.76
N LYS A 31 11.44 -1.00 12.79
CA LYS A 31 11.56 -0.03 13.91
C LYS A 31 12.74 -0.33 14.82
N ASP A 32 13.09 -1.60 14.98
CA ASP A 32 14.15 -2.03 15.87
C ASP A 32 15.55 -1.85 15.24
N ASP A 33 15.65 -1.88 13.90
CA ASP A 33 16.93 -1.78 13.17
C ASP A 33 17.18 -0.37 12.59
N LEU A 34 16.17 0.24 11.94
CA LEU A 34 16.22 1.59 11.34
C LEU A 34 17.37 1.85 10.34
N VAL A 35 18.01 0.81 9.80
CA VAL A 35 19.01 0.94 8.74
C VAL A 35 18.35 1.47 7.47
N ASP A 36 18.85 2.62 6.99
CA ASP A 36 18.32 3.29 5.80
C ASP A 36 18.38 2.38 4.57
N LYS A 37 17.33 2.42 3.75
CA LYS A 37 17.15 1.63 2.51
C LYS A 37 17.24 0.12 2.72
N LYS A 38 16.99 -0.37 3.93
CA LYS A 38 16.86 -1.80 4.21
C LYS A 38 15.40 -2.24 4.09
N LEU A 39 15.19 -3.32 3.36
CA LEU A 39 13.88 -3.95 3.17
C LEU A 39 13.76 -5.19 4.06
N PHE A 40 12.70 -5.24 4.86
CA PHE A 40 12.35 -6.38 5.71
C PHE A 40 11.21 -7.13 5.04
N ILE A 41 11.32 -8.44 4.93
CA ILE A 41 10.33 -9.31 4.29
C ILE A 41 10.07 -10.51 5.20
N ALA A 42 8.80 -10.89 5.34
CA ALA A 42 8.41 -12.10 6.04
C ALA A 42 7.51 -12.99 5.18
N GLU A 43 7.66 -14.31 5.29
CA GLU A 43 6.72 -15.28 4.70
C GLU A 43 5.38 -15.31 5.46
N MET A 44 5.40 -14.97 6.75
CA MET A 44 4.22 -14.88 7.61
C MET A 44 4.38 -13.80 8.70
N GLN A 45 3.27 -13.16 9.09
CA GLN A 45 3.19 -12.27 10.25
C GLN A 45 2.13 -12.75 11.24
N THR A 46 2.43 -12.73 12.55
CA THR A 46 1.47 -13.14 13.59
C THR A 46 0.65 -11.98 14.18
N GLN A 47 1.15 -10.74 14.11
CA GLN A 47 0.43 -9.54 14.56
C GLN A 47 0.60 -8.39 13.55
N THR A 48 -0.05 -8.54 12.40
CA THR A 48 -0.07 -7.49 11.39
C THR A 48 -0.74 -6.21 11.91
N ARG A 49 -0.29 -5.07 11.37
CA ARG A 49 -0.82 -3.75 11.69
C ARG A 49 -1.21 -3.03 10.39
N GLY A 50 -2.38 -2.43 10.40
CA GLY A 50 -2.83 -1.45 9.42
C GLY A 50 -3.16 -0.13 10.09
N ARG A 51 -3.64 0.84 9.29
CA ARG A 51 -4.09 2.14 9.79
C ARG A 51 -5.13 1.98 10.90
N PHE A 52 -5.08 2.88 11.89
CA PHE A 52 -5.99 2.90 13.04
C PHE A 52 -6.01 1.57 13.84
N GLY A 53 -4.90 0.83 13.86
CA GLY A 53 -4.76 -0.41 14.62
C GLY A 53 -5.52 -1.61 14.05
N ARG A 54 -6.06 -1.50 12.82
CA ARG A 54 -6.76 -2.62 12.17
C ARG A 54 -5.78 -3.75 11.85
N GLN A 55 -6.24 -5.00 11.98
CA GLN A 55 -5.45 -6.17 11.56
C GLN A 55 -5.52 -6.39 10.05
N TYR A 56 -4.44 -6.92 9.49
CA TYR A 56 -4.34 -7.38 8.10
C TYR A 56 -4.23 -8.91 8.07
N PHE A 57 -4.98 -9.59 7.22
CA PHE A 57 -4.86 -11.05 7.16
C PHE A 57 -3.55 -11.48 6.49
N ALA A 58 -2.69 -12.20 7.21
CA ALA A 58 -1.47 -12.77 6.67
C ALA A 58 -1.60 -14.28 6.49
N SER A 59 -1.40 -14.78 5.27
CA SER A 59 -1.31 -16.20 4.93
C SER A 59 0.14 -16.58 4.72
N ASN A 60 0.57 -17.70 5.31
CA ASN A 60 1.95 -18.19 5.18
C ASN A 60 2.26 -18.56 3.73
N GLY A 61 3.27 -17.91 3.13
CA GLY A 61 3.79 -18.24 1.80
C GLY A 61 2.96 -17.78 0.59
N ASP A 62 1.72 -17.34 0.82
CA ASP A 62 0.79 -16.91 -0.24
C ASP A 62 0.67 -15.38 -0.36
N GLY A 63 1.27 -14.64 0.56
CA GLY A 63 1.31 -13.19 0.57
C GLY A 63 2.72 -12.63 0.39
N ILE A 64 2.77 -11.30 0.30
CA ILE A 64 3.98 -10.48 0.39
C ILE A 64 3.78 -9.53 1.57
N TYR A 65 4.64 -9.66 2.56
CA TYR A 65 4.64 -8.84 3.76
C TYR A 65 6.01 -8.19 3.88
N MET A 66 6.07 -6.87 3.67
CA MET A 66 7.36 -6.19 3.65
C MET A 66 7.29 -4.79 4.24
N SER A 67 8.40 -4.32 4.80
CA SER A 67 8.57 -2.97 5.31
C SER A 67 9.92 -2.40 4.87
N LEU A 68 9.93 -1.23 4.24
CA LEU A 68 11.15 -0.49 3.87
C LEU A 68 11.42 0.61 4.88
N VAL A 69 12.66 0.73 5.34
CA VAL A 69 13.14 1.88 6.11
C VAL A 69 13.75 2.91 5.17
N LEU A 70 13.38 4.18 5.34
CA LEU A 70 14.02 5.32 4.68
C LEU A 70 14.32 6.43 5.69
N LYS A 71 15.32 7.27 5.41
CA LYS A 71 15.40 8.61 6.01
C LYS A 71 14.40 9.55 5.35
N ILE A 72 13.82 10.46 6.16
CA ILE A 72 12.91 11.49 5.65
C ILE A 72 13.67 12.34 4.61
N SER A 73 13.05 12.53 3.44
CA SER A 73 13.49 13.47 2.41
C SER A 73 12.39 14.51 2.16
N ASP A 74 12.79 15.75 1.94
CA ASP A 74 11.87 16.85 1.60
C ASP A 74 11.35 16.75 0.15
N ASP A 75 11.97 15.90 -0.68
CA ASP A 75 11.63 15.76 -2.10
C ASP A 75 10.36 14.92 -2.34
N VAL A 76 9.95 14.11 -1.36
CA VAL A 76 8.78 13.22 -1.49
C VAL A 76 7.59 13.78 -0.73
N LYS A 77 6.60 14.28 -1.49
CA LYS A 77 5.39 14.89 -0.94
C LYS A 77 4.51 13.91 -0.16
N ASP A 78 4.33 12.69 -0.67
CA ASP A 78 3.50 11.67 0.00
C ASP A 78 4.01 10.25 -0.35
N TYR A 79 4.56 9.57 0.66
CA TYR A 79 5.09 8.21 0.52
C TYR A 79 4.00 7.14 0.33
N THR A 80 2.78 7.38 0.81
CA THR A 80 1.66 6.44 0.63
C THR A 80 1.23 6.43 -0.83
N ILE A 81 1.06 7.61 -1.44
CA ILE A 81 0.70 7.77 -2.85
C ILE A 81 1.81 7.26 -3.75
N LEU A 82 3.07 7.63 -3.48
CA LEU A 82 4.22 7.11 -4.21
C LEU A 82 4.27 5.58 -4.19
N THR A 83 4.08 4.97 -3.01
CA THR A 83 4.08 3.51 -2.87
C THR A 83 2.91 2.88 -3.62
N ALA A 84 1.72 3.49 -3.56
CA ALA A 84 0.55 2.99 -4.28
C ALA A 84 0.78 3.04 -5.80
N ALA A 85 1.29 4.15 -6.33
CA ALA A 85 1.66 4.27 -7.73
C ALA A 85 2.69 3.23 -8.16
N ALA A 86 3.72 2.99 -7.34
CA ALA A 86 4.73 1.96 -7.59
C ALA A 86 4.13 0.54 -7.65
N VAL A 87 3.21 0.21 -6.74
CA VAL A 87 2.53 -1.10 -6.75
C VAL A 87 1.61 -1.24 -7.97
N LEU A 88 0.85 -0.21 -8.32
CA LEU A 88 0.01 -0.20 -9.51
C LEU A 88 0.85 -0.44 -10.77
N SER A 89 1.91 0.37 -10.98
CA SER A 89 2.81 0.23 -12.12
C SER A 89 3.48 -1.14 -12.18
N ALA A 90 3.94 -1.68 -11.05
CA ALA A 90 4.58 -2.98 -11.02
C ALA A 90 3.62 -4.12 -11.42
N ILE A 91 2.36 -4.06 -10.97
CA ILE A 91 1.34 -5.04 -11.36
C ILE A 91 1.04 -4.93 -12.86
N GLU A 92 0.88 -3.72 -13.40
CA GLU A 92 0.59 -3.51 -14.82
C GLU A 92 1.76 -3.85 -15.75
N ASN A 93 3.01 -3.68 -15.28
CA ASN A 93 4.20 -4.04 -16.05
C ASN A 93 4.36 -5.56 -16.16
N LEU A 94 3.99 -6.29 -15.10
CA LEU A 94 4.25 -7.72 -14.98
C LEU A 94 3.04 -8.60 -15.32
N THR A 95 1.84 -8.01 -15.43
CA THR A 95 0.59 -8.73 -15.67
C THR A 95 -0.35 -7.92 -16.56
N SER A 96 -1.39 -8.56 -17.09
CA SER A 96 -2.46 -7.86 -17.83
C SER A 96 -3.53 -7.24 -16.92
N LYS A 97 -3.34 -7.27 -15.59
CA LYS A 97 -4.35 -6.86 -14.62
C LYS A 97 -4.37 -5.34 -14.47
N LYS A 98 -5.55 -4.82 -14.13
CA LYS A 98 -5.83 -3.38 -14.00
C LYS A 98 -6.29 -3.09 -12.57
N PRO A 99 -5.36 -3.07 -11.60
CA PRO A 99 -5.70 -2.75 -10.22
C PRO A 99 -6.16 -1.29 -10.11
N LEU A 100 -7.00 -0.97 -9.14
CA LEU A 100 -7.46 0.38 -8.85
C LEU A 100 -7.08 0.74 -7.42
N VAL A 101 -6.95 2.02 -7.11
CA VAL A 101 -6.69 2.49 -5.76
C VAL A 101 -7.97 3.05 -5.13
N LYS A 102 -8.23 2.62 -3.89
CA LYS A 102 -9.20 3.25 -2.99
C LYS A 102 -8.44 4.18 -2.07
N TRP A 103 -8.86 5.44 -2.04
CA TRP A 103 -8.18 6.44 -1.25
C TRP A 103 -8.06 6.04 0.24
N VAL A 104 -6.90 6.17 0.88
CA VAL A 104 -5.60 6.57 0.30
C VAL A 104 -4.68 5.38 -0.01
N ASN A 105 -4.84 4.26 0.68
CA ASN A 105 -3.77 3.27 0.85
C ASN A 105 -4.17 1.83 0.50
N ASP A 106 -5.36 1.60 -0.05
CA ASP A 106 -5.84 0.26 -0.37
C ASP A 106 -5.88 0.07 -1.88
N ILE A 107 -5.25 -0.99 -2.38
CA ILE A 107 -5.31 -1.37 -3.80
C ILE A 107 -6.29 -2.52 -3.98
N TYR A 108 -7.12 -2.40 -5.00
CA TYR A 108 -8.23 -3.26 -5.32
C TYR A 108 -8.05 -3.89 -6.69
N LEU A 109 -8.57 -5.11 -6.82
CA LEU A 109 -8.77 -5.80 -8.09
C LEU A 109 -10.13 -6.50 -8.01
N ASP A 110 -10.95 -6.37 -9.05
CA ASP A 110 -12.29 -6.98 -9.11
C ASP A 110 -13.15 -6.68 -7.87
N ASN A 111 -13.15 -5.42 -7.43
CA ASN A 111 -13.85 -4.91 -6.23
C ASN A 111 -13.41 -5.51 -4.88
N LYS A 112 -12.32 -6.29 -4.85
CA LYS A 112 -11.74 -6.83 -3.62
C LYS A 112 -10.38 -6.22 -3.32
N LYS A 113 -10.09 -5.96 -2.05
CA LYS A 113 -8.80 -5.42 -1.61
C LYS A 113 -7.73 -6.51 -1.77
N ILE A 114 -6.68 -6.21 -2.53
CA ILE A 114 -5.52 -7.10 -2.73
C ILE A 114 -4.27 -6.58 -2.04
N CYS A 115 -4.15 -5.29 -1.76
CA CYS A 115 -2.98 -4.72 -1.11
C CYS A 115 -3.36 -3.57 -0.16
N GLY A 116 -2.62 -3.43 0.93
CA GLY A 116 -2.71 -2.33 1.86
C GLY A 116 -1.32 -1.77 2.16
N ILE A 117 -1.24 -0.45 2.18
CA ILE A 117 -0.01 0.30 2.44
C ILE A 117 -0.13 0.99 3.81
N LEU A 118 0.96 1.03 4.57
CA LEU A 118 1.07 1.69 5.85
C LEU A 118 2.38 2.46 5.91
N VAL A 119 2.31 3.79 6.02
CA VAL A 119 3.49 4.64 6.24
C VAL A 119 3.47 5.15 7.67
N GLU A 120 4.59 5.00 8.37
CA GLU A 120 4.79 5.57 9.71
C GLU A 120 6.02 6.48 9.72
N HIS A 121 5.83 7.71 10.18
CA HIS A 121 6.91 8.68 10.37
C HIS A 121 7.46 8.58 11.80
N LEU A 122 8.76 8.40 11.93
CA LEU A 122 9.49 8.36 13.20
C LEU A 122 10.34 9.63 13.32
N LEU A 123 9.71 10.70 13.81
CA LEU A 123 10.31 12.04 13.85
C LEU A 123 11.58 12.10 14.71
N SER A 124 11.66 11.30 15.79
CA SER A 124 12.83 11.27 16.67
C SER A 124 14.08 10.69 16.01
N SER A 125 13.93 9.78 15.05
CA SER A 125 15.03 9.13 14.34
C SER A 125 15.22 9.65 12.92
N ASN A 126 14.42 10.66 12.52
CA ASN A 126 14.32 11.15 11.14
C ASN A 126 14.12 10.02 10.12
N SER A 127 13.29 9.02 10.46
CA SER A 127 13.05 7.84 9.62
C SER A 127 11.58 7.73 9.23
N ILE A 128 11.33 7.02 8.12
CA ILE A 128 10.02 6.60 7.65
C ILE A 128 10.07 5.09 7.46
N ILE A 129 8.97 4.42 7.80
CA ILE A 129 8.81 2.99 7.53
C ILE A 129 7.58 2.78 6.67
N ILE A 130 7.79 2.20 5.50
CA ILE A 130 6.77 1.93 4.49
C ILE A 130 6.45 0.44 4.49
N GLY A 131 5.35 0.07 5.11
CA GLY A 131 4.80 -1.29 5.11
C GLY A 131 3.89 -1.52 3.89
N VAL A 132 4.08 -2.66 3.23
CA VAL A 132 3.22 -3.16 2.14
C VAL A 132 2.80 -4.59 2.46
N GLY A 133 1.49 -4.80 2.60
CA GLY A 133 0.89 -6.12 2.66
C GLY A 133 0.11 -6.39 1.38
N LEU A 134 0.51 -7.38 0.59
CA LEU A 134 -0.10 -7.74 -0.68
C LEU A 134 -0.48 -9.23 -0.70
N ASN A 135 -1.76 -9.50 -0.95
CA ASN A 135 -2.30 -10.84 -1.12
C ASN A 135 -1.91 -11.36 -2.50
N PHE A 136 -0.85 -12.17 -2.58
CA PHE A 136 -0.29 -12.56 -3.87
C PHE A 136 -1.11 -13.68 -4.53
N ASN A 137 -1.31 -14.80 -3.81
CA ASN A 137 -2.07 -15.95 -4.30
C ASN A 137 -2.85 -16.65 -3.16
N ILE A 138 -3.46 -15.87 -2.28
CA ILE A 138 -4.23 -16.40 -1.15
C ILE A 138 -5.58 -16.90 -1.66
N SER A 139 -5.81 -18.21 -1.54
CA SER A 139 -7.06 -18.87 -1.92
C SER A 139 -8.09 -18.92 -0.78
N ASN A 140 -7.63 -18.99 0.46
CA ASN A 140 -8.48 -19.26 1.63
C ASN A 140 -8.50 -18.09 2.60
N PHE A 141 -9.40 -17.14 2.37
CA PHE A 141 -9.68 -16.08 3.33
C PHE A 141 -10.66 -16.53 4.43
N PRO A 142 -10.50 -16.02 5.67
CA PRO A 142 -11.52 -16.15 6.72
C PRO A 142 -12.88 -15.68 6.23
N ILE A 143 -13.97 -16.31 6.72
CA ILE A 143 -15.35 -16.05 6.27
C ILE A 143 -15.69 -14.54 6.26
N ALA A 144 -15.28 -13.82 7.31
CA ALA A 144 -15.52 -12.38 7.45
C ALA A 144 -14.84 -11.51 6.37
N LEU A 145 -13.85 -12.04 5.65
CA LEU A 145 -13.04 -11.32 4.66
C LEU A 145 -13.31 -11.77 3.21
N ARG A 146 -13.99 -12.89 2.97
CA ARG A 146 -14.15 -13.47 1.61
C ARG A 146 -14.77 -12.51 0.59
N GLU A 147 -15.68 -11.65 1.04
CA GLU A 147 -16.34 -10.65 0.18
C GLU A 147 -15.54 -9.36 0.02
N LYS A 148 -14.54 -9.11 0.89
CA LYS A 148 -13.80 -7.84 0.95
C LYS A 148 -12.36 -7.95 0.48
N ALA A 149 -11.74 -9.11 0.63
CA ALA A 149 -10.35 -9.37 0.33
C ALA A 149 -10.24 -10.33 -0.85
N GLY A 150 -9.29 -10.03 -1.74
CA GLY A 150 -8.94 -10.85 -2.90
C GLY A 150 -7.42 -10.98 -2.98
N SER A 151 -6.95 -11.65 -4.03
CA SER A 151 -5.52 -11.83 -4.29
C SER A 151 -5.19 -11.41 -5.71
N LEU A 152 -3.94 -11.01 -5.96
CA LEU A 152 -3.46 -10.68 -7.30
C LEU A 152 -3.69 -11.85 -8.26
N PHE A 153 -3.47 -13.09 -7.81
CA PHE A 153 -3.87 -14.31 -8.50
C PHE A 153 -4.96 -14.98 -7.67
N THR A 154 -6.16 -15.08 -8.23
CA THR A 154 -7.32 -15.69 -7.54
C THR A 154 -7.80 -16.88 -8.35
N ASN A 155 -7.70 -18.08 -7.78
CA ASN A 155 -8.06 -19.35 -8.44
C ASN A 155 -7.31 -19.62 -9.76
N GLU A 156 -6.09 -19.11 -9.88
CA GLU A 156 -5.24 -19.30 -11.05
C GLU A 156 -3.78 -19.51 -10.64
N THR A 157 -2.97 -20.05 -11.55
CA THR A 157 -1.53 -20.19 -11.33
C THR A 157 -0.83 -18.85 -11.55
N PRO A 158 -0.02 -18.35 -10.60
CA PRO A 158 0.76 -17.13 -10.79
C PRO A 158 1.65 -17.19 -12.03
N THR A 159 1.58 -16.15 -12.87
CA THR A 159 2.42 -16.00 -14.08
C THR A 159 3.78 -15.35 -13.77
N ILE A 160 3.96 -14.88 -12.54
CA ILE A 160 5.18 -14.22 -12.04
C ILE A 160 5.54 -14.77 -10.67
N THR A 161 6.72 -14.45 -10.16
CA THR A 161 7.13 -14.82 -8.80
C THR A 161 6.91 -13.67 -7.82
N ARG A 162 6.90 -13.98 -6.51
CA ARG A 162 6.80 -12.94 -5.47
C ARG A 162 8.02 -12.04 -5.47
N GLU A 163 9.22 -12.61 -5.60
CA GLU A 163 10.46 -11.85 -5.67
C GLU A 163 10.53 -10.94 -6.91
N SER A 164 10.01 -11.34 -8.07
CA SER A 164 9.98 -10.46 -9.25
C SER A 164 9.02 -9.29 -9.05
N LEU A 165 7.87 -9.52 -8.42
CA LEU A 165 6.93 -8.44 -8.11
C LEU A 165 7.51 -7.47 -7.07
N ILE A 166 8.15 -7.98 -6.01
CA ILE A 166 8.82 -7.14 -5.00
C ILE A 166 9.92 -6.29 -5.65
N ALA A 167 10.75 -6.91 -6.48
CA ALA A 167 11.83 -6.23 -7.17
C ALA A 167 11.31 -5.10 -8.08
N GLU A 168 10.23 -5.36 -8.82
CA GLU A 168 9.60 -4.36 -9.69
C GLU A 168 8.93 -3.23 -8.90
N ILE A 169 8.24 -3.52 -7.79
CA ILE A 169 7.62 -2.50 -6.92
C ILE A 169 8.69 -1.49 -6.48
N TRP A 170 9.82 -1.96 -5.96
CA TRP A 170 10.86 -1.07 -5.46
C TRP A 170 11.66 -0.38 -6.58
N SER A 171 11.75 -1.00 -7.75
CA SER A 171 12.30 -0.36 -8.96
C SER A 171 11.43 0.83 -9.39
N GLN A 172 10.11 0.61 -9.47
CA GLN A 172 9.14 1.66 -9.78
C GLN A 172 9.10 2.73 -8.69
N PHE A 173 9.17 2.35 -7.41
CA PHE A 173 9.22 3.30 -6.29
C PHE A 173 10.42 4.24 -6.43
N ASN A 174 11.62 3.71 -6.63
CA ASN A 174 12.82 4.53 -6.78
C ASN A 174 12.74 5.43 -8.02
N ARG A 175 12.31 4.88 -9.16
CA ARG A 175 12.11 5.66 -10.40
C ARG A 175 11.13 6.82 -10.17
N LEU A 176 9.97 6.52 -9.62
CA LEU A 176 8.87 7.47 -9.40
C LEU A 176 9.18 8.48 -8.29
N SER A 177 10.04 8.15 -7.33
CA SER A 177 10.44 9.09 -6.27
C SER A 177 11.17 10.32 -6.81
N THR A 178 11.68 10.25 -8.04
CA THR A 178 12.39 11.33 -8.73
C THR A 178 11.55 12.02 -9.82
N SER A 179 10.33 11.54 -10.08
CA SER A 179 9.40 12.14 -11.05
C SER A 179 8.13 12.63 -10.36
N GLN A 180 7.45 13.64 -10.93
CA GLN A 180 6.17 14.11 -10.39
C GLN A 180 4.98 13.23 -10.86
N ASP A 181 5.23 12.21 -11.68
CA ASP A 181 4.18 11.44 -12.35
C ASP A 181 3.45 10.46 -11.43
N PHE A 182 3.99 10.16 -10.25
CA PHE A 182 3.38 9.20 -9.33
C PHE A 182 1.97 9.64 -8.89
N PHE A 183 1.74 10.95 -8.79
CA PHE A 183 0.43 11.49 -8.47
C PHE A 183 -0.58 11.25 -9.60
N GLU A 184 -0.18 11.46 -10.85
CA GLU A 184 -1.04 11.23 -12.01
C GLU A 184 -1.35 9.73 -12.19
N ILE A 185 -0.37 8.86 -11.96
CA ILE A 185 -0.58 7.41 -11.92
C ILE A 185 -1.60 7.08 -10.82
N TYR A 186 -1.39 7.57 -9.60
CA TYR A 186 -2.33 7.33 -8.50
C TYR A 186 -3.75 7.81 -8.83
N LYS A 187 -3.89 9.06 -9.29
CA LYS A 187 -5.18 9.70 -9.56
C LYS A 187 -5.94 9.00 -10.68
N SER A 188 -5.27 8.63 -11.77
CA SER A 188 -5.86 7.89 -12.88
C SER A 188 -6.38 6.50 -12.51
N HIS A 189 -5.84 5.89 -11.44
CA HIS A 189 -6.29 4.60 -10.91
C HIS A 189 -7.29 4.74 -9.76
N SER A 190 -7.63 5.96 -9.34
CA SER A 190 -8.55 6.20 -8.23
C SER A 190 -9.98 5.90 -8.64
N PHE A 191 -10.58 4.86 -8.06
CA PHE A 191 -11.98 4.54 -8.35
C PHE A 191 -12.97 5.32 -7.47
N ILE A 192 -12.48 6.07 -6.48
CA ILE A 192 -13.35 6.81 -5.55
C ILE A 192 -13.85 8.12 -6.16
N LEU A 193 -13.12 8.68 -7.13
CA LEU A 193 -13.50 9.94 -7.77
C LEU A 193 -14.80 9.77 -8.55
N GLY A 194 -15.70 10.73 -8.39
CA GLY A 194 -17.07 10.69 -8.89
C GLY A 194 -18.06 9.88 -8.04
N LYS A 195 -17.60 9.16 -7.01
CA LYS A 195 -18.47 8.35 -6.14
C LYS A 195 -19.05 9.14 -4.98
N THR A 196 -20.21 8.71 -4.51
CA THR A 196 -20.75 9.17 -3.23
C THR A 196 -19.99 8.48 -2.11
N VAL A 197 -19.36 9.24 -1.21
CA VAL A 197 -18.59 8.74 -0.08
C VAL A 197 -19.24 9.11 1.25
N GLU A 198 -19.17 8.18 2.20
CA GLU A 198 -19.62 8.36 3.58
C GLU A 198 -18.39 8.35 4.49
N PHE A 199 -18.24 9.36 5.35
CA PHE A 199 -17.16 9.44 6.35
C PHE A 199 -17.66 10.05 7.66
N GLU A 200 -16.86 9.94 8.72
CA GLU A 200 -17.17 10.54 10.00
C GLU A 200 -16.21 11.70 10.30
N GLU A 201 -16.76 12.81 10.77
CA GLU A 201 -16.00 13.99 11.20
C GLU A 201 -16.68 14.54 12.45
N SER A 202 -15.92 14.74 13.53
CA SER A 202 -16.45 15.25 14.81
C SER A 202 -17.69 14.49 15.34
N GLY A 203 -17.71 13.16 15.18
CA GLY A 203 -18.81 12.29 15.62
C GLY A 203 -20.07 12.33 14.74
N ARG A 204 -20.02 12.99 13.58
CA ARG A 204 -21.16 13.07 12.64
C ARG A 204 -20.82 12.35 11.34
N THR A 205 -21.79 11.60 10.83
CA THR A 205 -21.71 11.02 9.48
C THR A 205 -21.97 12.12 8.45
N ILE A 206 -21.05 12.27 7.51
CA ILE A 206 -21.14 13.19 6.38
C ILE A 206 -21.17 12.37 5.10
N ILE A 207 -22.02 12.78 4.17
CA ILE A 207 -22.16 12.19 2.84
C ILE A 207 -21.85 13.28 1.81
N GLY A 208 -21.07 12.95 0.79
CA GLY A 208 -20.78 13.86 -0.31
C GLY A 208 -20.15 13.14 -1.48
N THR A 209 -19.93 13.85 -2.57
CA THR A 209 -19.27 13.31 -3.77
C THR A 209 -17.78 13.59 -3.70
N ALA A 210 -16.95 12.55 -3.83
CA ALA A 210 -15.51 12.70 -3.99
C ALA A 210 -15.21 13.29 -5.37
N THR A 211 -14.76 14.55 -5.42
CA THR A 211 -14.62 15.29 -6.67
C THR A 211 -13.20 15.30 -7.20
N ASP A 212 -12.20 15.37 -6.33
CA ASP A 212 -10.80 15.45 -6.74
C ASP A 212 -9.84 15.09 -5.60
N LEU A 213 -8.53 15.17 -5.84
CA LEU A 213 -7.45 15.10 -4.87
C LEU A 213 -6.68 16.42 -4.87
N THR A 214 -6.23 16.89 -3.70
CA THR A 214 -5.27 18.00 -3.61
C THR A 214 -3.91 17.58 -4.16
N GLU A 215 -3.00 18.53 -4.43
CA GLU A 215 -1.63 18.25 -4.88
C GLU A 215 -0.80 17.40 -3.88
N THR A 216 -1.26 17.32 -2.64
CA THR A 216 -0.69 16.55 -1.54
C THR A 216 -1.45 15.26 -1.27
N GLY A 217 -2.51 14.94 -2.03
CA GLY A 217 -3.20 13.66 -1.94
C GLY A 217 -4.43 13.59 -1.03
N GLU A 218 -4.89 14.72 -0.51
CA GLU A 218 -6.08 14.78 0.33
C GLU A 218 -7.34 14.69 -0.52
N LEU A 219 -8.38 14.02 -0.02
CA LEU A 219 -9.60 13.80 -0.80
C LEU A 219 -10.50 15.03 -0.73
N ILE A 220 -10.83 15.61 -1.88
CA ILE A 220 -11.77 16.73 -1.99
C ILE A 220 -13.18 16.14 -2.14
N VAL A 221 -14.08 16.51 -1.22
CA VAL A 221 -15.47 16.05 -1.19
C VAL A 221 -16.41 17.25 -1.22
N ASN A 222 -17.38 17.23 -2.12
CA ASN A 222 -18.49 18.17 -2.15
C ASN A 222 -19.71 17.58 -1.43
N SER A 223 -20.13 18.21 -0.34
CA SER A 223 -21.33 17.85 0.42
C SER A 223 -22.32 19.01 0.33
N ASP A 224 -23.34 18.88 -0.50
CA ASP A 224 -24.38 19.89 -0.72
C ASP A 224 -23.85 21.31 -1.05
N GLY A 225 -22.79 21.38 -1.86
CA GLY A 225 -22.14 22.64 -2.25
C GLY A 225 -21.00 23.08 -1.31
N LEU A 226 -20.85 22.43 -0.15
CA LEU A 226 -19.72 22.68 0.75
C LEU A 226 -18.54 21.78 0.37
N VAL A 227 -17.41 22.41 0.03
CA VAL A 227 -16.15 21.70 -0.24
C VAL A 227 -15.44 21.37 1.06
N LYS A 228 -15.09 20.09 1.23
CA LYS A 228 -14.31 19.55 2.34
C LYS A 228 -13.04 18.90 1.81
N VAL A 229 -11.93 19.08 2.51
CA VAL A 229 -10.65 18.42 2.23
C VAL A 229 -10.38 17.42 3.34
N LEU A 230 -10.28 16.14 2.99
CA LEU A 230 -10.15 15.05 3.97
C LEU A 230 -8.69 14.60 4.06
N SER A 231 -8.12 14.70 5.26
CA SER A 231 -6.80 14.16 5.57
C SER A 231 -6.87 12.68 5.94
N SER A 232 -5.97 11.89 5.35
CA SER A 232 -5.86 10.46 5.66
C SER A 232 -5.30 10.20 7.06
N GLY A 233 -4.70 11.19 7.74
CA GLY A 233 -4.30 11.04 9.14
C GLY A 233 -5.50 10.85 10.08
N GLU A 234 -6.65 11.41 9.71
CA GLU A 234 -7.80 11.59 10.60
C GLU A 234 -9.04 10.84 10.13
N ILE A 235 -9.21 10.67 8.81
CA ILE A 235 -10.46 10.19 8.23
C ILE A 235 -10.29 8.84 7.52
N SER A 236 -11.32 8.00 7.68
CA SER A 236 -11.51 6.75 6.93
C SER A 236 -12.90 6.75 6.31
N LEU A 237 -12.98 6.43 5.02
CA LEU A 237 -14.27 6.26 4.34
C LEU A 237 -14.97 5.00 4.87
N LYS A 238 -16.25 5.16 5.24
CA LYS A 238 -17.12 4.09 5.72
C LYS A 238 -17.81 3.35 4.57
N LYS A 239 -18.28 4.09 3.57
CA LYS A 239 -18.95 3.56 2.38
C LYS A 239 -18.64 4.40 1.15
N TRP A 240 -18.80 3.77 -0.01
CA TRP A 240 -18.72 4.40 -1.31
C TRP A 240 -19.70 3.74 -2.27
N LEU A 241 -20.41 4.55 -3.05
CA LEU A 241 -21.39 4.13 -4.04
C LEU A 241 -21.00 4.71 -5.40
#